data_AF-A0A8X8KAX6-F1
#
_entry.id   AF-A0A8X8KAX6-F1
#
_cell.length_a   1.000
_cell.length_b   1.000
_cell.length_c   1.000
_cell.angle_alpha   90.00
_cell.angle_beta   90.00
_cell.angle_gamma   90.00
#
_symmetry.space_group_name_H-M   'P 1'
#
loop_
_entity.id
_entity.type
_entity.pdbx_description
1 polymer ?
#
loop_
_entity_poly.entity_id
_entity_poly.type
_entity_poly.pdbx_seq_one_letter_code
_entity_poly.pdbx_strand_id
1 'polypeptide(L)' 'LELGCDGVLLNTAIAAAKDPILMAEAMRQGVEAGRKAFLAGRMPRKLYASASSPVDGLFFE' A
#
# COMPACT_ATOMS: atom_id res chain seq x y z
N LEU A 1 -6.64 -1.06 5.96
CA LEU A 1 -7.26 -0.24 7.03
C LEU A 1 -6.95 1.26 6.91
N GLU A 2 -6.13 1.68 5.94
CA GLU A 2 -5.74 3.08 5.73
C GLU A 2 -6.88 4.05 5.44
N LEU A 3 -8.05 3.54 5.05
CA LEU A 3 -9.27 4.32 4.83
C LEU A 3 -10.11 4.52 6.11
N GLY A 4 -9.67 3.97 7.25
CA GLY A 4 -10.36 4.10 8.54
C GLY A 4 -11.35 2.97 8.87
N CYS A 5 -11.36 1.87 8.12
CA CYS A 5 -12.19 0.71 8.52
C CYS A 5 -11.71 0.14 9.88
N ASP A 6 -12.62 -0.48 10.63
CA ASP A 6 -12.30 -1.10 11.93
C ASP A 6 -11.73 -2.52 11.79
N GLY A 7 -12.07 -3.22 10.72
CA GLY A 7 -11.61 -4.58 10.45
C GLY A 7 -11.74 -4.97 8.99
N VAL A 8 -11.24 -6.15 8.66
CA VAL A 8 -11.37 -6.76 7.33
C VAL A 8 -11.84 -8.20 7.52
N LEU A 9 -12.88 -8.58 6.80
CA LEU A 9 -13.37 -9.96 6.72
C LEU A 9 -12.98 -10.54 5.36
N LEU A 10 -12.33 -11.70 5.35
CA LEU A 10 -11.92 -12.39 4.13
C LEU A 10 -11.93 -13.91 4.32
N ASN A 11 -12.10 -14.64 3.21
CA ASN A 11 -12.06 -16.10 3.18
C ASN A 11 -11.26 -16.62 1.97
N THR A 12 -11.81 -16.49 0.75
CA THR A 12 -11.26 -17.07 -0.48
C THR A 12 -9.80 -16.69 -0.73
N ALA A 13 -9.39 -15.48 -0.38
CA ALA A 13 -8.01 -15.02 -0.53
C ALA A 13 -6.98 -15.88 0.25
N ILE A 14 -7.35 -16.38 1.43
CA ILE A 14 -6.52 -17.30 2.22
C ILE A 14 -6.76 -18.74 1.77
N ALA A 15 -8.02 -19.15 1.63
CA ALA A 15 -8.38 -20.53 1.35
C ALA A 15 -7.91 -21.03 -0.03
N ALA A 16 -7.85 -20.15 -1.03
CA ALA A 16 -7.41 -20.48 -2.40
C ALA A 16 -5.93 -20.14 -2.66
N ALA A 17 -5.18 -19.70 -1.64
CA ALA A 17 -3.75 -19.42 -1.80
C ALA A 17 -2.94 -20.71 -1.98
N LYS A 18 -1.82 -20.62 -2.70
CA LYS A 18 -0.87 -21.75 -2.84
C LYS A 18 -0.29 -22.18 -1.49
N ASP A 19 -0.06 -21.23 -0.60
CA ASP A 19 0.31 -21.45 0.80
C ASP A 19 -0.65 -20.64 1.70
N PRO A 20 -1.71 -21.27 2.23
CA PRO A 20 -2.70 -20.59 3.06
C PRO A 20 -2.15 -20.05 4.38
N ILE A 21 -1.16 -20.71 4.99
CA ILE A 21 -0.60 -20.28 6.29
C ILE A 21 0.21 -19.01 6.07
N LEU A 22 1.07 -19.01 5.05
CA LEU A 22 1.84 -17.82 4.68
C LEU A 22 0.92 -16.66 4.28
N MET A 23 -0.16 -16.94 3.54
CA MET A 23 -1.14 -15.91 3.18
C MET A 23 -1.87 -15.35 4.40
N ALA A 24 -2.23 -16.18 5.37
CA ALA A 24 -2.86 -15.72 6.60
C ALA A 24 -1.92 -14.80 7.40
N GLU A 25 -0.63 -15.13 7.47
CA GLU A 25 0.37 -14.26 8.10
C GLU A 25 0.52 -12.93 7.34
N ALA A 26 0.61 -12.98 6.00
CA ALA A 26 0.72 -11.79 5.17
C ALA A 26 -0.50 -10.86 5.37
N MET A 27 -1.71 -11.42 5.42
CA MET A 27 -2.93 -10.64 5.65
C MET A 27 -2.95 -10.03 7.05
N ARG A 28 -2.51 -10.74 8.10
CA ARG A 28 -2.37 -10.20 9.46
C ARG A 28 -1.46 -8.97 9.46
N GLN A 29 -0.27 -9.12 8.90
CA GLN A 29 0.72 -8.03 8.84
C GLN A 29 0.20 -6.84 8.02
N GLY A 30 -0.47 -7.08 6.88
CA GLY A 30 -1.05 -6.04 6.04
C GLY A 30 -2.17 -5.25 6.75
N VAL A 31 -3.00 -5.93 7.54
CA VAL A 31 -4.04 -5.28 8.37
C VAL A 31 -3.38 -4.40 9.44
N GLU A 32 -2.41 -4.92 10.19
CA GLU A 32 -1.68 -4.16 11.21
C GLU A 32 -0.96 -2.94 10.62
N ALA A 33 -0.24 -3.12 9.50
CA ALA A 33 0.44 -2.04 8.79
C ALA A 33 -0.56 -0.97 8.34
N GLY A 34 -1.68 -1.38 7.74
CA GLY A 34 -2.72 -0.46 7.31
C GLY A 34 -3.36 0.33 8.46
N ARG A 35 -3.51 -0.27 9.65
CA ARG A 35 -4.04 0.45 10.83
C ARG A 35 -3.02 1.46 11.35
N LYS A 36 -1.75 1.06 11.43
CA LYS A 36 -0.66 1.96 11.81
C LYS A 36 -0.55 3.14 10.84
N ALA A 37 -0.65 2.90 9.53
CA ALA A 37 -0.64 3.95 8.52
C ALA A 37 -1.83 4.92 8.61
N PHE A 38 -3.02 4.42 8.96
CA PHE A 38 -4.18 5.28 9.26
C PHE A 38 -3.91 6.19 10.46
N LEU A 39 -3.44 5.61 11.57
CA LEU A 39 -3.18 6.34 12.82
C LEU A 39 -2.00 7.32 12.70
N ALA A 40 -0.98 6.98 11.90
CA ALA A 40 0.18 7.83 11.68
C ALA A 40 -0.11 9.07 10.83
N GLY A 41 -1.20 9.05 10.04
CA GLY A 41 -1.51 10.12 9.09
C GLY A 41 -0.60 10.07 7.86
N ARG A 42 -1.09 9.49 6.76
CA ARG A 42 -0.33 9.40 5.50
C ARG A 42 0.00 10.79 4.92
N MET A 43 1.10 10.86 4.16
CA MET A 43 1.50 12.06 3.43
C MET A 43 0.36 12.55 2.49
N PRO A 44 0.09 13.85 2.41
CA PRO A 44 -0.88 14.39 1.48
C PRO A 44 -0.44 14.15 0.03
N ARG A 45 -1.41 13.90 -0.85
CA ARG A 45 -1.14 13.77 -2.29
C ARG A 45 -0.76 15.16 -2.84
N LYS A 46 0.37 15.26 -3.53
CA LYS A 46 0.73 16.46 -4.28
C LYS A 46 -0.15 16.52 -5.54
N LEU A 47 -0.81 17.66 -5.77
CA LEU A 47 -1.66 17.90 -6.95
C LEU A 47 -0.84 18.09 -8.23
N TYR A 48 0.40 18.55 -8.08
CA TYR A 48 1.32 18.79 -9.19
C TYR A 48 2.51 17.85 -9.06
N ALA A 49 2.76 17.08 -10.12
CA ALA A 49 3.95 16.27 -10.23
C ALA A 49 5.11 17.15 -10.69
N SER A 50 6.24 17.12 -9.96
CA SER A 50 7.52 17.45 -10.55
C SER A 50 7.96 16.21 -11.35
N ALA A 51 8.36 16.38 -12.61
CA ALA A 51 8.84 15.27 -13.42
C ALA A 51 10.02 14.60 -12.71
N SER A 52 9.94 13.29 -12.48
CA SER A 52 11.05 12.52 -11.89
C SER A 52 12.28 12.46 -12.81
N SER A 53 12.06 12.72 -14.09
CA SER A 53 13.07 12.90 -15.13
C SER A 53 12.88 14.29 -15.75
N PRO A 54 13.64 15.30 -15.32
CA PRO A 54 13.59 16.62 -15.95
C PRO A 54 13.98 16.51 -17.43
N VAL A 55 13.24 17.17 -18.31
CA VAL A 55 13.62 17.34 -19.73
C VAL A 55 14.84 18.26 -19.90
N ASP A 56 15.21 19.00 -18.84
CA ASP A 56 16.33 19.97 -18.78
C ASP A 56 17.74 19.32 -18.69
N GLY A 57 17.93 18.17 -19.33
CA GLY A 57 19.22 17.46 -19.35
C GLY A 57 19.53 16.76 -20.66
N LEU A 58 18.74 16.97 -21.72
CA LEU A 58 19.11 16.51 -23.05
C LEU A 58 20.16 17.47 -23.64
N PHE A 59 21.42 17.24 -23.27
CA PHE A 59 22.59 17.72 -23.99
C PHE A 59 22.64 17.00 -25.34
N PHE A 60 21.85 17.44 -26.31
CA PHE A 60 22.12 17.19 -27.71
C PHE A 60 22.68 18.49 -28.31
N GLU A 61 24.01 18.57 -28.32
CA GLU A 61 24.78 19.25 -29.37
C GLU A 61 25.41 18.17 -30.25
#